data_AF-A0ABD0P6G2-F1
#
_entry.id   AF-A0ABD0P6G2-F1
#
_cell.length_a   1.000
_cell.length_b   1.000
_cell.length_c   1.000
_cell.angle_alpha   90.00
_cell.angle_beta   90.00
_cell.angle_gamma   90.00
#
_symmetry.space_group_name_H-M   'P 1'
#
loop_
_entity.id
_entity.type
_entity.pdbx_description
1 polymer ?
#
loop_
_entity_poly.entity_id
_entity_poly.type
_entity_poly.pdbx_seq_one_letter_code
_entity_poly.pdbx_strand_id
1 'polypeptide(L)'
;VRMGLMTSDYFINNVKSNALVMENEACTPIIINAMKALFEFDMNLDGPISLELIHQLTRPRLPSAILLAIGGWSSGSPTNKIEAYDANADRWVKVALEDERPRAYHGTAVLDEFVYCVGGYDSVEYFNSVRKLNLITQTWHE
;
A
#
# COMPACT_ATOMS: atom_id res chain seq x y z
N VAL A 1 -2.14 -12.40 -9.84
CA VAL A 1 -2.48 -13.61 -9.03
C VAL A 1 -1.45 -13.71 -7.92
N ARG A 2 -1.83 -13.91 -6.65
CA ARG A 2 -0.87 -13.95 -5.52
C ARG A 2 -0.26 -15.35 -5.44
N MET A 3 0.72 -15.63 -6.30
CA MET A 3 1.38 -16.95 -6.39
C MET A 3 2.15 -17.33 -5.13
N GLY A 4 2.59 -16.37 -4.33
CA GLY A 4 3.27 -16.65 -3.06
C GLY A 4 2.34 -16.96 -1.88
N LEU A 5 1.01 -16.93 -2.06
CA LEU A 5 0.03 -17.19 -0.99
C LEU A 5 -0.79 -18.48 -1.20
N MET A 6 -0.48 -19.25 -2.24
CA MET A 6 -1.12 -20.54 -2.48
C MET A 6 -0.27 -21.66 -1.89
N THR A 7 -0.89 -22.80 -1.62
CA THR A 7 -0.15 -23.99 -1.20
C THR A 7 0.69 -24.53 -2.35
N SER A 8 1.84 -25.14 -2.02
CA SER A 8 2.72 -25.80 -2.98
C SER A 8 1.97 -26.81 -3.85
N ASP A 9 1.09 -27.61 -3.24
CA ASP A 9 0.25 -28.58 -3.96
C ASP A 9 -0.69 -27.91 -4.97
N TYR A 10 -1.36 -26.82 -4.57
CA TYR A 10 -2.27 -26.14 -5.48
C TYR A 10 -1.51 -25.52 -6.65
N PHE A 11 -0.37 -24.88 -6.38
CA PHE A 11 0.47 -24.27 -7.40
C PHE A 11 0.93 -25.30 -8.45
N ILE A 12 1.47 -26.44 -8.01
CA ILE A 12 2.00 -27.47 -8.90
C ILE A 12 0.87 -28.09 -9.74
N ASN A 13 -0.25 -28.43 -9.10
CA ASN A 13 -1.31 -29.20 -9.73
C ASN A 13 -2.25 -28.36 -10.61
N ASN A 14 -2.33 -27.04 -10.40
CA ASN A 14 -3.30 -26.18 -11.11
C ASN A 14 -2.65 -25.03 -11.90
N VAL A 15 -1.54 -24.46 -11.42
CA VAL A 15 -0.91 -23.29 -12.05
C VAL A 15 0.20 -23.75 -13.00
N LYS A 16 1.16 -24.53 -12.52
CA LYS A 16 2.28 -25.01 -13.34
C LYS A 16 1.83 -25.94 -14.47
N SER A 17 0.86 -26.80 -14.20
CA SER A 17 0.31 -27.79 -15.15
C SER A 17 -0.66 -27.18 -16.18
N ASN A 18 -1.02 -25.90 -16.06
CA ASN A 18 -2.01 -25.27 -16.93
C ASN A 18 -1.44 -25.11 -18.36
N ALA A 19 -2.21 -25.52 -19.36
CA ALA A 19 -1.81 -25.43 -20.78
C ALA A 19 -1.40 -24.00 -21.19
N LEU A 20 -2.15 -22.98 -20.76
CA LEU A 20 -1.85 -21.57 -21.08
C LEU A 20 -0.54 -21.08 -20.46
N VAL A 21 -0.13 -21.69 -19.35
CA VAL A 21 1.13 -21.38 -18.66
C VAL A 21 2.29 -22.12 -19.32
N MET A 22 2.09 -23.39 -19.69
CA MET A 22 3.14 -24.19 -20.33
C MET A 22 3.43 -23.77 -21.78
N GLU A 23 2.42 -23.29 -22.50
CA GLU A 23 2.56 -22.84 -23.89
C GLU A 23 3.17 -21.44 -24.02
N ASN A 24 3.30 -20.70 -22.91
CA ASN A 24 3.83 -19.35 -22.92
C ASN A 24 5.22 -19.29 -22.28
N GLU A 25 6.26 -19.13 -23.11
CA GLU A 25 7.65 -19.05 -22.64
C GLU A 25 7.87 -17.92 -21.62
N ALA A 26 7.13 -16.81 -21.72
CA ALA A 26 7.23 -15.69 -20.78
C ALA A 26 6.76 -16.06 -19.36
N CYS A 27 5.97 -17.12 -19.21
CA CYS A 27 5.55 -17.64 -17.91
C CYS A 27 6.67 -18.43 -17.20
N THR A 28 7.62 -19.01 -17.92
CA THR A 28 8.70 -19.84 -17.39
C THR A 28 9.46 -19.19 -16.21
N PRO A 29 10.03 -17.98 -16.35
CA PRO A 29 10.76 -17.35 -15.24
C PRO A 29 9.86 -17.06 -14.02
N ILE A 30 8.58 -16.76 -14.27
CA ILE A 30 7.59 -16.48 -13.21
C ILE A 30 7.30 -17.76 -12.41
N ILE A 31 7.11 -18.89 -13.10
CA ILE A 31 6.87 -20.19 -12.47
C ILE A 31 8.08 -20.66 -11.68
N ILE A 32 9.30 -20.51 -12.23
CA ILE A 32 10.53 -20.86 -11.53
C ILE A 32 10.68 -20.05 -10.23
N ASN A 33 10.44 -18.73 -10.28
CA ASN A 33 10.51 -17.88 -9.10
C ASN A 33 9.45 -18.24 -8.05
N ALA A 34 8.22 -18.53 -8.48
CA ALA A 34 7.17 -18.98 -7.58
C ALA A 34 7.48 -20.33 -6.92
N MET A 35 8.03 -21.29 -7.68
CA MET A 35 8.48 -22.57 -7.12
C MET A 35 9.58 -22.41 -6.08
N LYS A 36 10.58 -21.54 -6.35
CA LYS A 36 11.65 -21.25 -5.39
C LYS A 36 11.10 -20.67 -4.09
N ALA A 37 10.23 -19.66 -4.19
CA ALA A 37 9.62 -19.04 -3.02
C ALA A 37 8.79 -20.04 -2.18
N LEU A 38 8.00 -20.88 -2.83
CA LEU A 38 7.17 -21.88 -2.15
C LEU A 38 8.03 -22.96 -1.46
N PHE A 39 9.09 -23.44 -2.13
CA PHE A 39 10.01 -24.41 -1.54
C PHE A 39 10.77 -23.84 -0.34
N GLU A 40 11.27 -22.60 -0.44
CA GLU A 40 11.97 -21.94 0.66
C GLU A 40 11.05 -21.66 1.85
N PHE A 41 9.78 -21.30 1.59
CA PHE A 41 8.76 -21.11 2.62
C PHE A 41 8.43 -22.42 3.35
N ASP A 42 8.19 -23.52 2.62
CA ASP A 42 7.94 -24.84 3.20
C ASP A 42 9.14 -25.34 4.04
N MET A 43 10.36 -24.95 3.65
CA MET A 43 11.61 -25.32 4.33
C MET A 43 12.01 -24.38 5.48
N ASN A 44 11.27 -23.29 5.72
CA ASN A 44 11.63 -22.22 6.67
C ASN A 44 13.08 -21.70 6.50
N LEU A 45 13.52 -21.53 5.26
CA LEU A 45 14.87 -21.03 4.95
C LEU A 45 14.88 -19.49 5.02
N ASP A 46 15.55 -18.91 6.01
CA ASP A 46 15.74 -17.46 6.14
C ASP A 46 16.92 -16.98 5.27
N GLY A 47 16.63 -16.35 4.14
CA GLY A 47 17.61 -15.73 3.25
C GLY A 47 17.18 -14.34 2.73
N PRO A 48 18.12 -13.42 2.43
CA PRO A 48 17.79 -12.07 1.97
C PRO A 48 17.10 -12.03 0.60
N ILE A 49 17.42 -12.97 -0.30
CA ILE A 49 16.79 -13.09 -1.63
C ILE A 49 15.35 -13.62 -1.51
N SER A 50 15.09 -14.45 -0.50
CA SER A 50 13.80 -15.09 -0.22
C SER A 50 12.72 -14.06 0.08
N LEU A 51 13.04 -13.08 0.93
CA LEU A 51 12.08 -12.06 1.37
C LEU A 51 11.66 -11.14 0.22
N GLU A 52 12.60 -10.78 -0.66
CA GLU A 52 12.32 -9.94 -1.83
C GLU A 52 11.43 -10.66 -2.84
N LEU A 53 11.71 -11.94 -3.11
CA LEU A 53 10.92 -12.79 -4.01
C LEU A 53 9.50 -13.03 -3.46
N ILE A 54 9.40 -13.34 -2.16
CA ILE A 54 8.12 -13.48 -1.45
C ILE A 54 7.34 -12.17 -1.53
N HIS A 55 7.98 -11.02 -1.28
CA HIS A 55 7.30 -9.72 -1.36
C HIS A 55 6.76 -9.44 -2.77
N GLN A 56 7.50 -9.79 -3.82
CA GLN A 56 7.00 -9.65 -5.20
C GLN A 56 5.80 -10.57 -5.49
N LEU A 57 5.86 -11.84 -5.04
CA LEU A 57 4.85 -12.85 -5.32
C LEU A 57 3.60 -12.76 -4.43
N THR A 58 3.72 -12.10 -3.29
CA THR A 58 2.64 -11.85 -2.32
C THR A 58 2.11 -10.42 -2.37
N ARG A 59 2.70 -9.55 -3.22
CA ARG A 59 2.32 -8.14 -3.34
C ARG A 59 0.79 -8.00 -3.45
N PRO A 60 0.14 -7.33 -2.49
CA PRO A 60 -1.29 -7.08 -2.57
C PRO A 60 -1.63 -6.33 -3.86
N ARG A 61 -2.76 -6.66 -4.48
CA ARG A 61 -3.34 -5.79 -5.51
C ARG A 61 -3.69 -4.47 -4.82
N LEU A 62 -3.40 -3.35 -5.48
CA LEU A 62 -3.89 -2.06 -5.01
C LEU A 62 -5.42 -2.12 -5.00
N PRO A 63 -6.07 -1.73 -3.88
CA PRO A 63 -7.52 -1.68 -3.81
C PRO A 63 -8.06 -0.62 -4.79
N SER A 64 -9.29 -0.81 -5.27
CA SER A 64 -9.95 0.14 -6.17
C SER A 64 -10.26 1.49 -5.51
N ALA A 65 -10.33 1.50 -4.18
CA ALA A 65 -10.47 2.69 -3.36
C ALA A 65 -9.71 2.50 -2.05
N ILE A 66 -9.17 3.59 -1.52
CA ILE A 66 -8.60 3.67 -0.17
C ILE A 66 -9.31 4.79 0.59
N LEU A 67 -9.39 4.65 1.90
CA LEU A 67 -9.78 5.76 2.77
C LEU A 67 -8.50 6.38 3.34
N LEU A 68 -8.39 7.70 3.26
CA LEU A 68 -7.29 8.47 3.84
C LEU A 68 -7.76 9.21 5.08
N ALA A 69 -7.07 9.02 6.19
CA ALA A 69 -7.14 9.87 7.37
C ALA A 69 -5.92 10.80 7.37
N ILE A 70 -6.14 12.10 7.36
CA ILE A 70 -5.09 13.12 7.25
C ILE A 70 -5.18 14.04 8.45
N GLY A 71 -4.07 14.21 9.16
CA GLY A 71 -3.95 15.10 10.30
C GLY A 71 -4.85 14.73 11.48
N GLY A 72 -5.47 15.73 12.11
CA GLY A 72 -6.34 15.54 13.27
C GLY A 72 -5.61 15.80 14.60
N TRP A 73 -6.11 15.21 15.68
CA TRP A 73 -5.59 15.40 17.04
C TRP A 73 -5.13 14.06 17.62
N SER A 74 -3.87 13.97 18.02
CA SER A 74 -3.28 12.77 18.60
C SER A 74 -2.32 13.13 19.72
N SER A 75 -2.34 12.37 20.81
CA SER A 75 -1.37 12.51 21.91
C SER A 75 -1.29 13.91 22.53
N GLY A 76 -2.40 14.65 22.52
CA GLY A 76 -2.47 16.00 23.10
C GLY A 76 -2.10 17.14 22.16
N SER A 77 -1.78 16.88 20.89
CA SER A 77 -1.48 17.92 19.91
C SER A 77 -2.08 17.62 18.52
N PRO A 78 -2.22 18.63 17.67
CA PRO A 78 -2.46 18.44 16.24
C PRO A 78 -1.37 17.57 15.62
N THR A 79 -1.74 16.83 14.58
CA THR A 79 -0.81 15.97 13.84
C THR A 79 -0.93 16.25 12.34
N ASN A 80 0.13 15.88 11.62
CA ASN A 80 0.27 15.89 10.16
C ASN A 80 0.36 14.46 9.59
N LYS A 81 0.18 13.44 10.44
CA LYS A 81 0.24 12.04 10.02
C LYS A 81 -0.86 11.73 9.01
N ILE A 82 -0.53 10.85 8.08
CA ILE A 82 -1.47 10.31 7.11
C ILE A 82 -1.52 8.79 7.27
N GLU A 83 -2.73 8.26 7.33
CA GLU A 83 -2.98 6.83 7.40
C GLU A 83 -3.97 6.44 6.29
N ALA A 84 -3.67 5.33 5.63
CA ALA A 84 -4.52 4.77 4.59
C ALA A 84 -5.16 3.47 5.08
N TYR A 85 -6.48 3.35 4.93
CA TYR A 85 -7.20 2.12 5.21
C TYR A 85 -7.42 1.34 3.91
N ASP A 86 -6.90 0.11 3.88
CA ASP A 86 -7.14 -0.87 2.81
C ASP A 86 -8.29 -1.79 3.23
N ALA A 87 -9.47 -1.56 2.64
CA ALA A 87 -10.68 -2.34 2.95
C ALA A 87 -10.58 -3.83 2.53
N ASN A 88 -9.71 -4.17 1.57
CA ASN A 88 -9.54 -5.58 1.17
C ASN A 88 -8.68 -6.35 2.17
N ALA A 89 -7.76 -5.66 2.84
CA ALA A 89 -6.86 -6.23 3.84
C ALA A 89 -7.32 -5.95 5.28
N ASP A 90 -8.41 -5.21 5.45
CA ASP A 90 -8.96 -4.74 6.72
C ASP A 90 -7.88 -4.20 7.67
N ARG A 91 -7.06 -3.27 7.16
CA ARG A 91 -5.95 -2.74 7.93
C ARG A 91 -5.62 -1.29 7.59
N TRP A 92 -5.13 -0.59 8.58
CA TRP A 92 -4.52 0.72 8.44
C TRP A 92 -3.03 0.58 8.12
N VAL A 93 -2.54 1.46 7.25
CA VAL A 93 -1.13 1.54 6.84
C VAL A 93 -0.70 2.99 6.99
N LYS A 94 0.43 3.21 7.68
CA LYS A 94 1.05 4.53 7.73
C LYS A 94 1.53 4.93 6.33
N VAL A 95 1.12 6.11 5.88
CA VAL A 95 1.62 6.69 4.63
C VAL A 95 2.85 7.53 4.95
N ALA A 96 3.95 7.28 4.24
CA ALA A 96 5.20 8.04 4.38
C ALA A 96 5.16 9.38 3.62
N LEU A 97 4.03 10.10 3.74
CA LEU A 97 3.85 11.46 3.29
C LEU A 97 3.33 12.25 4.48
N GLU A 98 3.97 13.38 4.77
CA GLU A 98 3.59 14.24 5.88
C GLU A 98 3.63 15.70 5.38
N ASP A 99 2.65 16.50 5.78
CA ASP A 99 2.68 17.95 5.55
C ASP A 99 3.56 18.61 6.63
N GLU A 100 4.27 19.68 6.32
CA GLU A 100 5.12 20.38 7.31
C GLU A 100 4.30 21.04 8.42
N ARG A 101 3.02 21.33 8.16
CA ARG A 101 2.11 22.00 9.10
C ARG A 101 1.06 21.02 9.64
N PRO A 102 1.14 20.57 10.91
CA PRO A 102 0.09 19.75 11.52
C PRO A 102 -1.21 20.54 11.67
N ARG A 103 -2.35 19.88 11.46
CA ARG A 103 -3.67 20.55 11.45
C ARG A 103 -4.76 19.63 12.01
N ALA A 104 -5.51 20.11 12.99
CA ALA A 104 -6.73 19.49 13.49
C ALA A 104 -7.98 20.25 13.05
N TYR A 105 -9.15 19.61 13.12
CA TYR A 105 -10.47 20.23 12.88
C TYR A 105 -10.67 20.87 11.50
N HIS A 106 -9.90 20.43 10.49
CA HIS A 106 -10.02 20.91 9.12
C HIS A 106 -11.10 20.13 8.34
N GLY A 107 -11.63 20.73 7.27
CA GLY A 107 -12.46 20.02 6.30
C GLY A 107 -11.60 19.35 5.24
N THR A 108 -12.01 18.19 4.73
CA THR A 108 -11.32 17.47 3.65
C THR A 108 -12.21 17.23 2.45
N ALA A 109 -11.64 17.32 1.25
CA ALA A 109 -12.31 16.98 0.00
C ALA A 109 -11.31 16.43 -1.03
N VAL A 110 -11.79 15.55 -1.89
CA VAL A 110 -11.03 15.06 -3.05
C VAL A 110 -11.62 15.70 -4.31
N LEU A 111 -10.76 16.29 -5.14
CA LEU A 111 -11.12 16.81 -6.44
C LEU A 111 -9.99 16.50 -7.42
N ASP A 112 -10.33 15.78 -8.49
CA ASP A 112 -9.37 15.22 -9.45
C ASP A 112 -8.25 14.42 -8.75
N GLU A 113 -7.00 14.76 -9.00
CA GLU A 113 -5.81 14.09 -8.44
C GLU A 113 -5.36 14.69 -7.10
N PHE A 114 -6.16 15.58 -6.51
CA PHE A 114 -5.78 16.36 -5.34
C PHE A 114 -6.68 16.09 -4.14
N VAL A 115 -6.06 16.02 -2.96
CA VAL A 115 -6.74 16.06 -1.66
C VAL A 115 -6.56 17.43 -1.05
N TYR A 116 -7.65 18.07 -0.67
CA TYR A 116 -7.66 19.40 -0.08
C TYR A 116 -7.99 19.32 1.41
N CYS A 117 -7.20 20.01 2.22
CA CYS A 117 -7.41 20.22 3.66
C CYS A 117 -7.68 21.71 3.89
N VAL A 118 -8.91 22.06 4.20
CA VAL A 118 -9.39 23.46 4.30
C VAL A 118 -9.45 23.88 5.77
N GLY A 119 -8.72 24.94 6.11
CA GLY A 119 -8.69 25.52 7.45
C GLY A 119 -8.02 24.61 8.50
N GLY A 120 -8.54 24.66 9.73
CA GLY A 120 -8.05 23.87 10.86
C GLY A 120 -7.30 24.69 11.90
N TYR A 121 -6.60 24.00 12.81
CA TYR A 121 -5.90 24.58 13.95
C TYR A 121 -4.64 23.78 14.30
N ASP A 122 -3.53 24.45 14.62
CA ASP A 122 -2.22 23.83 14.92
C ASP A 122 -1.75 23.98 16.37
N SER A 123 -2.65 24.35 17.29
CA SER A 123 -2.35 24.76 18.69
C SER A 123 -1.87 26.20 18.86
N VAL A 124 -1.66 26.94 17.77
CA VAL A 124 -1.24 28.35 17.82
C VAL A 124 -2.28 29.23 17.13
N GLU A 125 -2.65 28.90 15.89
CA GLU A 125 -3.56 29.70 15.07
C GLU A 125 -4.64 28.87 14.38
N TYR A 126 -5.77 29.52 14.09
CA TYR A 126 -6.82 28.98 13.23
C TYR A 126 -6.52 29.39 11.79
N PHE A 127 -6.48 28.41 10.89
CA PHE A 127 -6.14 28.66 9.51
C PHE A 127 -7.34 29.09 8.67
N ASN A 128 -7.13 30.08 7.81
CA ASN A 128 -7.98 30.37 6.65
C ASN A 128 -7.37 29.82 5.34
N SER A 129 -6.22 29.14 5.40
CA SER A 129 -5.52 28.58 4.25
C SER A 129 -5.99 27.17 3.90
N VAL A 130 -5.77 26.78 2.65
CA VAL A 130 -6.03 25.43 2.13
C VAL A 130 -4.69 24.77 1.84
N ARG A 131 -4.53 23.51 2.24
CA ARG A 131 -3.39 22.68 1.85
C ARG A 131 -3.88 21.67 0.83
N LYS A 132 -3.17 21.49 -0.27
CA LYS A 132 -3.49 20.49 -1.30
C LYS A 132 -2.35 19.49 -1.45
N LEU A 133 -2.69 18.21 -1.42
CA LEU A 133 -1.79 17.10 -1.71
C LEU A 133 -2.06 16.62 -3.13
N ASN A 134 -1.04 16.63 -3.99
CA ASN A 134 -1.10 15.93 -5.27
C ASN A 134 -0.79 14.44 -5.05
N LEU A 135 -1.74 13.55 -5.37
CA LEU A 135 -1.60 12.11 -5.15
C LEU A 135 -0.63 11.42 -6.13
N ILE A 136 -0.36 12.04 -7.28
CA ILE A 136 0.57 11.54 -8.30
C ILE A 136 2.01 11.91 -7.96
N THR A 137 2.25 13.20 -7.69
CA THR A 137 3.60 13.70 -7.39
C THR A 137 3.98 13.57 -5.93
N GLN A 138 3.02 13.26 -5.05
CA GLN A 138 3.22 13.10 -3.62
C GLN A 138 3.74 14.38 -2.93
N THR A 139 3.32 15.55 -3.44
CA THR A 139 3.76 16.86 -2.93
C THR A 139 2.61 17.69 -2.37
N TRP A 140 2.87 18.35 -1.24
CA TRP A 140 1.98 19.34 -0.64
C TRP A 140 2.23 20.75 -1.18
N HIS A 141 1.16 21.51 -1.34
CA HIS A 141 1.18 22.93 -1.70
C HIS A 141 0.11 23.68 -0.90
N GLU A 142 0.29 24.99 -0.72
CA GLU A 142 -0.77 25.89 -0.23
C GLU A 142 -1.53 26.51 -1.41
#